data_AF-A0A944G8W4-F1
#
_entry.id   AF-A0A944G8W4-F1
#
_cell.length_a   1.000
_cell.length_b   1.000
_cell.length_c   1.000
_cell.angle_alpha   90.00
_cell.angle_beta   90.00
_cell.angle_gamma   90.00
#
_symmetry.space_group_name_H-M   'P 1'
#
loop_
_entity.id
_entity.type
_entity.pdbx_description
1 polymer ?
#
loop_
_entity_poly.entity_id
_entity_poly.type
_entity_poly.pdbx_seq_one_letter_code
_entity_poly.pdbx_strand_id
1 'polypeptide(L)'
;MKTKFTSSLTSNVMTELFPTIGTSAPSSNVPNWMPSMKIFKVSEHTSEAGHRYLKGLRFSNNLAVAFSFSFWNTWTYLNEIEVYRFNGNSIELADRRKCDKQFYEEDFLKNEVKEMVRGIVESSLLMNGQDSNVMALESQIEELVEGTYRPLKEYDRNRLEMCIKKALPTEEPVRTFKLHF
;
A
#
# COMPACT_ATOMS: atom_id res chain seq x y z
N MET A 1 20.29 35.12 22.11
CA MET A 1 20.21 34.33 20.86
C MET A 1 19.32 33.13 21.13
N LYS A 2 18.14 33.04 20.50
CA LYS A 2 17.28 31.84 20.57
C LYS A 2 17.65 30.93 19.39
N THR A 3 18.30 29.80 19.68
CA THR A 3 18.68 28.79 18.69
C THR A 3 17.44 28.08 18.18
N LYS A 4 17.10 28.32 16.90
CA LYS A 4 16.18 27.51 16.10
C LYS A 4 16.89 26.18 15.79
N PHE A 5 16.53 25.11 16.48
CA PHE A 5 17.12 23.78 16.24
C PHE A 5 16.08 22.67 16.49
N THR A 6 14.92 22.71 15.81
CA THR A 6 13.91 21.63 15.96
C THR A 6 13.02 21.38 14.75
N SER A 7 13.29 21.94 13.55
CA SER A 7 12.42 21.74 12.38
C SER A 7 13.08 21.09 11.15
N SER A 8 14.39 20.78 11.18
CA SER A 8 15.11 20.23 10.02
C SER A 8 15.47 18.75 10.12
N LEU A 9 15.31 18.13 11.30
CA LEU A 9 15.59 16.70 11.49
C LEU A 9 14.39 15.81 11.12
N THR A 10 13.16 16.28 11.32
CA THR A 10 11.93 15.52 11.06
C THR A 10 11.57 15.44 9.57
N SER A 11 11.94 16.43 8.77
CA SER A 11 11.69 16.43 7.32
C SER A 11 12.55 15.43 6.55
N ASN A 12 13.74 15.10 7.08
CA ASN A 12 14.65 14.16 6.41
C ASN A 12 14.21 12.71 6.60
N VAL A 13 13.71 12.33 7.79
CA VAL A 13 13.32 10.93 8.09
C VAL A 13 12.21 10.43 7.17
N MET A 14 11.13 11.20 6.96
CA MET A 14 10.05 10.79 6.06
C MET A 14 10.50 10.71 4.60
N THR A 15 11.39 11.62 4.19
CA THR A 15 11.97 11.62 2.84
C THR A 15 12.93 10.45 2.61
N GLU A 16 13.64 10.01 3.67
CA GLU A 16 14.54 8.85 3.64
C GLU A 16 13.78 7.52 3.69
N LEU A 17 12.69 7.45 4.46
CA LEU A 17 11.88 6.23 4.59
C LEU A 17 10.94 6.00 3.41
N PHE A 18 10.47 7.09 2.81
CA PHE A 18 9.63 7.06 1.65
C PHE A 18 10.15 8.07 0.62
N PRO A 19 11.25 7.79 -0.09
CA PRO A 19 11.78 8.67 -1.12
C PRO A 19 10.83 8.81 -2.33
N THR A 20 10.66 10.04 -2.79
CA THR A 20 9.90 10.35 -4.01
C THR A 20 10.77 10.06 -5.24
N ILE A 21 10.36 9.11 -6.09
CA ILE A 21 11.05 8.81 -7.35
C ILE A 21 10.68 9.86 -8.42
N GLY A 22 11.52 10.06 -9.44
CA GLY A 22 11.22 10.91 -10.59
C GLY A 22 10.03 10.41 -11.42
N THR A 23 9.25 11.31 -11.99
CA THR A 23 8.07 11.04 -12.83
C THR A 23 8.45 10.76 -14.28
N SER A 24 7.82 9.75 -14.91
CA SER A 24 7.88 9.52 -16.37
C SER A 24 6.47 9.37 -16.96
N ALA A 25 6.26 9.95 -18.15
CA ALA A 25 4.96 10.15 -18.81
C ALA A 25 4.24 8.85 -19.28
N PRO A 26 2.91 8.86 -19.48
CA PRO A 26 2.06 7.65 -19.50
C PRO A 26 1.87 6.99 -20.89
N SER A 27 1.54 5.69 -20.92
CA SER A 27 1.10 4.94 -22.11
C SER A 27 -0.17 4.09 -21.84
N SER A 28 -0.99 3.90 -22.87
CA SER A 28 -2.46 3.78 -22.86
C SER A 28 -3.08 2.40 -22.52
N ASN A 29 -2.74 1.77 -21.40
CA ASN A 29 -3.55 0.67 -20.85
C ASN A 29 -3.66 0.79 -19.33
N VAL A 30 -4.86 1.08 -18.84
CA VAL A 30 -5.16 1.42 -17.44
C VAL A 30 -5.57 0.15 -16.68
N PRO A 31 -4.95 -0.18 -15.53
CA PRO A 31 -5.44 -1.24 -14.66
C PRO A 31 -6.85 -0.93 -14.15
N ASN A 32 -7.72 -1.95 -14.06
CA ASN A 32 -9.14 -1.79 -13.69
C ASN A 32 -9.30 -1.15 -12.30
N TRP A 33 -9.53 0.16 -12.28
CA TRP A 33 -9.91 0.90 -11.08
C TRP A 33 -11.31 0.50 -10.64
N MET A 34 -11.50 0.24 -9.36
CA MET A 34 -12.78 -0.07 -8.74
C MET A 34 -13.23 1.12 -7.88
N PRO A 35 -14.16 1.96 -8.38
CA PRO A 35 -14.59 3.17 -7.66
C PRO A 35 -15.24 2.87 -6.30
N SER A 36 -15.98 1.76 -6.19
CA SER A 36 -16.71 1.38 -4.96
C SER A 36 -15.80 1.12 -3.77
N MET A 37 -14.57 0.66 -4.01
CA MET A 37 -13.57 0.38 -2.98
C MET A 37 -12.36 1.32 -3.06
N LYS A 38 -12.31 2.20 -4.06
CA LYS A 38 -11.16 3.08 -4.34
C LYS A 38 -9.83 2.30 -4.40
N ILE A 39 -9.78 1.23 -5.20
CA ILE A 39 -8.59 0.36 -5.37
C ILE A 39 -8.36 0.05 -6.85
N PHE A 40 -7.10 -0.20 -7.23
CA PHE A 40 -6.75 -0.87 -8.47
C PHE A 40 -6.86 -2.38 -8.27
N LYS A 41 -7.66 -3.05 -9.10
CA LYS A 41 -7.72 -4.51 -9.09
C LYS A 41 -6.40 -5.08 -9.62
N VAL A 42 -5.74 -5.89 -8.80
CA VAL A 42 -4.48 -6.58 -9.12
C VAL A 42 -4.78 -8.00 -9.61
N SER A 43 -5.59 -8.74 -8.88
CA SER A 43 -6.02 -10.09 -9.25
C SER A 43 -7.40 -10.40 -8.66
N GLU A 44 -8.14 -11.28 -9.33
CA GLU A 44 -9.37 -11.85 -8.80
C GLU A 44 -9.42 -13.32 -9.20
N HIS A 45 -9.83 -14.18 -8.28
CA HIS A 45 -10.08 -15.58 -8.57
C HIS A 45 -11.25 -16.12 -7.76
N THR A 46 -11.85 -17.20 -8.25
CA THR A 46 -12.92 -17.93 -7.56
C THR A 46 -12.42 -19.33 -7.27
N SER A 47 -12.53 -19.79 -6.02
CA SER A 47 -12.20 -21.17 -5.67
C SER A 47 -13.19 -22.17 -6.27
N GLU A 48 -12.82 -23.45 -6.31
CA GLU A 48 -13.72 -24.55 -6.71
C GLU A 48 -14.99 -24.60 -5.82
N ALA A 49 -14.90 -24.13 -4.58
CA ALA A 49 -16.02 -24.00 -3.65
C ALA A 49 -16.88 -22.73 -3.87
N GLY A 50 -16.57 -21.93 -4.88
CA GLY A 50 -17.32 -20.72 -5.24
C GLY A 50 -16.96 -19.47 -4.43
N HIS A 51 -15.92 -19.50 -3.60
CA HIS A 51 -15.48 -18.31 -2.85
C HIS A 51 -14.71 -17.37 -3.77
N ARG A 52 -15.06 -16.09 -3.78
CA ARG A 52 -14.35 -15.09 -4.58
C ARG A 52 -13.31 -14.39 -3.72
N TYR A 53 -12.14 -14.17 -4.31
CA TYR A 53 -11.03 -13.45 -3.69
C TYR A 53 -10.55 -12.35 -4.62
N LEU A 54 -10.27 -11.18 -4.06
CA LEU A 54 -9.78 -10.01 -4.79
C LEU A 54 -8.53 -9.49 -4.10
N LYS A 55 -7.47 -9.26 -4.86
CA LYS A 55 -6.35 -8.45 -4.42
C LYS A 55 -6.45 -7.08 -5.08
N GLY A 56 -6.46 -6.04 -4.25
CA GLY A 56 -6.50 -4.65 -4.65
C GLY A 56 -5.25 -3.89 -4.23
N LEU A 57 -4.97 -2.78 -4.90
CA LEU A 57 -3.84 -1.91 -4.60
C LEU A 57 -4.29 -0.46 -4.50
N ARG A 58 -3.80 0.25 -3.49
CA ARG A 58 -3.76 1.72 -3.43
C ARG A 58 -2.30 2.15 -3.45
N PHE A 59 -2.01 3.31 -4.03
CA PHE A 59 -0.65 3.81 -3.99
C PHE A 59 -0.62 5.34 -4.12
N SER A 60 0.41 5.92 -3.54
CA SER A 60 0.82 7.31 -3.67
C SER A 60 2.24 7.35 -4.24
N ASN A 61 2.86 8.53 -4.22
CA ASN A 61 4.24 8.68 -4.70
C ASN A 61 5.28 7.93 -3.84
N ASN A 62 4.92 7.60 -2.60
CA ASN A 62 5.85 7.28 -1.52
C ASN A 62 5.45 5.97 -0.81
N LEU A 63 4.17 5.57 -0.92
CA LEU A 63 3.59 4.40 -0.26
C LEU A 63 2.72 3.62 -1.25
N ALA A 64 2.78 2.29 -1.20
CA ALA A 64 1.78 1.43 -1.83
C ALA A 64 1.21 0.46 -0.81
N VAL A 65 -0.09 0.18 -0.90
CA VAL A 65 -0.81 -0.66 0.04
C VAL A 65 -1.65 -1.67 -0.74
N ALA A 66 -1.36 -2.95 -0.57
CA ALA A 66 -2.16 -4.02 -1.15
C ALA A 66 -3.14 -4.58 -0.10
N PHE A 67 -4.35 -4.88 -0.55
CA PHE A 67 -5.41 -5.44 0.27
C PHE A 67 -5.88 -6.75 -0.34
N SER A 68 -5.99 -7.79 0.49
CA SER A 68 -6.56 -9.07 0.10
C SER A 68 -7.95 -9.21 0.69
N PHE A 69 -8.96 -9.37 -0.15
CA PHE A 69 -10.36 -9.51 0.22
C PHE A 69 -10.90 -10.90 -0.10
N SER A 70 -11.85 -11.38 0.71
CA SER A 70 -12.72 -12.50 0.36
C SER A 70 -14.17 -12.04 0.36
N PHE A 71 -14.96 -12.55 -0.58
CA PHE A 71 -16.40 -12.30 -0.66
C PHE A 71 -17.16 -13.55 -0.31
N TRP A 72 -18.06 -13.42 0.65
CA TRP A 72 -18.94 -14.50 1.08
C TRP A 72 -20.35 -13.98 1.26
N ASN A 73 -21.26 -14.50 0.44
CA ASN A 73 -22.63 -14.00 0.30
C ASN A 73 -22.62 -12.48 0.01
N THR A 74 -23.22 -11.69 0.90
CA THR A 74 -23.33 -10.23 0.81
C THR A 74 -22.19 -9.50 1.52
N TRP A 75 -21.23 -10.23 2.11
CA TRP A 75 -20.19 -9.66 2.96
C TRP A 75 -18.84 -9.66 2.26
N THR A 76 -18.11 -8.57 2.45
CA THR A 76 -16.71 -8.42 2.04
C THR A 76 -15.85 -8.46 3.28
N TYR A 77 -14.90 -9.38 3.31
CA TYR A 77 -13.96 -9.57 4.42
C TYR A 77 -12.57 -9.13 3.97
N LEU A 78 -11.90 -8.38 4.84
CA LEU A 78 -10.47 -8.09 4.73
C LEU A 78 -9.69 -9.26 5.35
N ASN A 79 -8.82 -9.88 4.55
CA ASN A 79 -7.99 -11.01 4.97
C ASN A 79 -6.56 -10.58 5.29
N GLU A 80 -6.03 -9.59 4.56
CA GLU A 80 -4.63 -9.18 4.69
C GLU A 80 -4.41 -7.77 4.17
N ILE A 81 -3.48 -7.05 4.82
CA ILE A 81 -2.94 -5.77 4.39
C ILE A 81 -1.43 -5.93 4.21
N GLU A 82 -0.89 -5.45 3.10
CA GLU A 82 0.54 -5.36 2.85
C GLU A 82 0.91 -3.89 2.58
N VAL A 83 1.88 -3.38 3.32
CA VAL A 83 2.39 -2.03 3.17
C VAL A 83 3.76 -2.10 2.50
N TYR A 84 3.90 -1.40 1.39
CA TYR A 84 5.11 -1.32 0.61
C TYR A 84 5.64 0.12 0.59
N ARG A 85 6.96 0.26 0.73
CA ARG A 85 7.64 1.54 0.57
C ARG A 85 8.46 1.55 -0.71
N PHE A 86 8.51 2.72 -1.36
CA PHE A 86 9.41 2.91 -2.49
C PHE A 86 10.79 3.29 -1.98
N ASN A 87 11.82 2.63 -2.50
CA ASN A 87 13.22 2.96 -2.22
C ASN A 87 13.90 3.22 -3.57
N GLY A 88 13.69 4.41 -4.14
CA GLY A 88 14.28 4.89 -5.39
C GLY A 88 14.25 3.88 -6.56
N ASN A 89 13.36 3.85 -7.55
CA ASN A 89 13.25 2.79 -8.59
C ASN A 89 13.01 1.35 -8.10
N SER A 90 12.97 1.06 -6.80
CA SER A 90 12.57 -0.24 -6.26
C SER A 90 11.41 -0.11 -5.28
N ILE A 91 10.70 -1.23 -5.07
CA ILE A 91 9.60 -1.34 -4.10
C ILE A 91 9.85 -2.55 -3.19
N GLU A 92 9.70 -2.33 -1.89
CA GLU A 92 9.93 -3.35 -0.88
C GLU A 92 8.75 -3.47 0.09
N LEU A 93 8.51 -4.69 0.57
CA LEU A 93 7.49 -4.97 1.58
C LEU A 93 8.02 -4.45 2.92
N ALA A 94 7.35 -3.45 3.48
CA ALA A 94 7.71 -2.85 4.75
C ALA A 94 7.00 -3.52 5.92
N ASP A 95 5.73 -3.88 5.76
CA ASP A 95 4.96 -4.60 6.77
C ASP A 95 3.83 -5.43 6.13
N ARG A 96 3.39 -6.49 6.80
CA ARG A 96 2.27 -7.35 6.40
C ARG A 96 1.46 -7.74 7.64
N ARG A 97 0.16 -7.52 7.57
CA ARG A 97 -0.78 -7.86 8.63
C ARG A 97 -1.89 -8.76 8.11
N LYS A 98 -2.05 -9.94 8.73
CA LYS A 98 -3.22 -10.78 8.52
C LYS A 98 -4.39 -10.24 9.35
N CYS A 99 -5.56 -10.17 8.74
CA CYS A 99 -6.80 -9.75 9.37
C CYS A 99 -7.71 -10.98 9.44
N ASP A 100 -8.06 -11.42 10.65
CA ASP A 100 -8.93 -12.60 10.84
C ASP A 100 -10.39 -12.26 10.51
N LYS A 101 -10.71 -12.22 9.21
CA LYS A 101 -12.06 -12.03 8.66
C LYS A 101 -12.75 -10.77 9.21
N GLN A 102 -12.04 -9.66 9.22
CA GLN A 102 -12.64 -8.38 9.58
C GLN A 102 -13.58 -7.91 8.45
N PHE A 103 -14.74 -7.36 8.81
CA PHE A 103 -15.61 -6.74 7.81
C PHE A 103 -14.91 -5.54 7.13
N TYR A 104 -15.10 -5.42 5.81
CA TYR A 104 -14.64 -4.25 5.09
C TYR A 104 -15.40 -3.02 5.55
N GLU A 105 -14.65 -2.07 6.11
CA GLU A 105 -15.09 -0.71 6.41
C GLU A 105 -13.94 0.24 6.07
N GLU A 106 -14.21 1.30 5.31
CA GLU A 106 -13.17 2.18 4.77
C GLU A 106 -12.36 2.85 5.89
N ASP A 107 -13.03 3.35 6.93
CA ASP A 107 -12.40 4.00 8.07
C ASP A 107 -11.55 3.02 8.89
N PHE A 108 -12.04 1.78 9.05
CA PHE A 108 -11.25 0.71 9.68
C PHE A 108 -9.96 0.43 8.88
N LEU A 109 -10.07 0.22 7.56
CA LEU A 109 -8.90 -0.01 6.70
C LEU A 109 -7.89 1.12 6.82
N LYS A 110 -8.37 2.37 6.83
CA LYS A 110 -7.53 3.54 6.93
C LYS A 110 -6.79 3.61 8.25
N ASN A 111 -7.47 3.34 9.36
CA ASN A 111 -6.85 3.27 10.68
C ASN A 111 -5.82 2.14 10.77
N GLU A 112 -6.14 0.95 10.27
CA GLU A 112 -5.18 -0.18 10.27
C GLU A 112 -3.92 0.15 9.49
N VAL A 113 -4.04 0.74 8.30
CA VAL A 113 -2.90 1.18 7.50
C VAL A 113 -2.11 2.27 8.22
N LYS A 114 -2.79 3.22 8.88
CA LYS A 114 -2.14 4.27 9.68
C LYS A 114 -1.30 3.67 10.80
N GLU A 115 -1.83 2.71 11.55
CA GLU A 115 -1.12 2.02 12.61
C GLU A 115 0.07 1.19 12.08
N MET A 116 -0.07 0.54 10.92
CA MET A 116 1.06 -0.16 10.27
C MET A 116 2.17 0.82 9.87
N VAL A 117 1.82 1.93 9.21
CA VAL A 117 2.79 2.97 8.81
C VAL A 117 3.47 3.59 10.04
N ARG A 118 2.71 3.84 11.11
CA ARG A 118 3.24 4.30 12.38
C ARG A 118 4.28 3.32 12.94
N GLY A 119 3.97 2.02 12.99
CA GLY A 119 4.90 0.99 13.45
C GLY A 119 6.18 0.90 12.61
N ILE A 120 6.08 1.10 11.29
CA ILE A 120 7.24 1.18 10.39
C ILE A 120 8.13 2.38 10.75
N VAL A 121 7.53 3.56 10.95
CA VAL A 121 8.26 4.79 11.32
C VAL A 121 8.90 4.66 12.70
N GLU A 122 8.17 4.17 13.70
CA GLU A 122 8.69 3.90 15.05
C GLU A 122 9.90 2.97 15.01
N SER A 123 9.77 1.84 14.30
CA SER A 123 10.86 0.87 14.16
C SER A 123 12.10 1.47 13.49
N SER A 124 11.91 2.30 12.48
CA SER A 124 13.03 2.94 11.80
C SER A 124 13.74 3.99 12.66
N LEU A 125 13.00 4.79 13.43
CA LEU A 125 13.61 5.78 14.33
C LEU A 125 14.49 5.09 15.37
N LEU A 126 13.98 4.00 15.96
CA LEU A 126 14.72 3.19 16.92
C LEU A 126 15.98 2.58 16.32
N MET A 127 15.90 2.04 15.10
CA MET A 127 17.06 1.48 14.38
C MET A 127 18.13 2.53 14.08
N ASN A 128 17.72 3.78 13.83
CA ASN A 128 18.63 4.89 13.55
C ASN A 128 19.13 5.60 14.83
N GLY A 129 18.81 5.07 16.02
CA GLY A 129 19.20 5.65 17.30
C GLY A 129 18.57 7.02 17.59
N GLN A 130 17.45 7.33 16.92
CA GLN A 130 16.70 8.57 17.10
C GLN A 130 15.63 8.40 18.18
N ASP A 131 15.25 9.51 18.82
CA ASP A 131 14.13 9.55 19.75
C ASP A 131 12.82 9.19 19.01
N SER A 132 12.08 8.23 19.53
CA SER A 132 10.87 7.67 18.93
C SER A 132 9.64 8.58 19.13
N ASN A 133 9.80 9.90 19.08
CA ASN A 133 8.69 10.84 19.21
C ASN A 133 7.83 10.86 17.93
N VAL A 134 7.10 9.78 17.70
CA VAL A 134 6.25 9.60 16.52
C VAL A 134 5.00 10.47 16.57
N MET A 135 4.61 10.97 17.74
CA MET A 135 3.56 11.98 17.85
C MET A 135 3.87 13.24 17.02
N ALA A 136 5.15 13.61 16.89
CA ALA A 136 5.55 14.74 16.05
C ALA A 136 5.41 14.46 14.53
N LEU A 137 5.25 13.20 14.14
CA LEU A 137 5.12 12.72 12.75
C LEU A 137 3.70 12.29 12.39
N GLU A 138 2.76 12.26 13.34
CA GLU A 138 1.37 11.82 13.13
C GLU A 138 0.68 12.50 11.94
N SER A 139 0.83 13.82 11.80
CA SER A 139 0.26 14.57 10.68
C SER A 139 0.85 14.14 9.33
N GLN A 140 2.15 13.84 9.29
CA GLN A 140 2.84 13.38 8.08
C GLN A 140 2.47 11.94 7.72
N ILE A 141 2.28 11.09 8.73
CA ILE A 141 1.78 9.72 8.56
C ILE A 141 0.36 9.76 7.98
N GLU A 142 -0.50 10.62 8.53
CA GLU A 142 -1.87 10.79 8.05
C GLU A 142 -1.90 11.29 6.60
N GLU A 143 -1.12 12.31 6.26
CA GLU A 143 -1.01 12.81 4.89
C GLU A 143 -0.50 11.73 3.92
N LEU A 144 0.47 10.91 4.34
CA LEU A 144 1.02 9.82 3.54
C LEU A 144 -0.04 8.76 3.21
N VAL A 145 -0.81 8.35 4.21
CA VAL A 145 -1.90 7.36 4.06
C VAL A 145 -3.02 7.95 3.21
N GLU A 146 -3.47 9.17 3.49
CA GLU A 146 -4.51 9.88 2.74
C GLU A 146 -4.15 10.03 1.26
N GLY A 147 -2.86 10.24 0.96
CA GLY A 147 -2.35 10.29 -0.41
C GLY A 147 -2.67 9.04 -1.22
N THR A 148 -2.81 7.88 -0.59
CA THR A 148 -3.15 6.60 -1.28
C THR A 148 -4.62 6.48 -1.67
N TYR A 149 -5.51 7.28 -1.06
CA TYR A 149 -6.95 7.29 -1.34
C TYR A 149 -7.34 8.29 -2.44
N ARG A 150 -6.42 9.17 -2.83
CA ARG A 150 -6.67 10.16 -3.88
C ARG A 150 -6.56 9.50 -5.26
N PRO A 151 -7.50 9.78 -6.19
CA PRO A 151 -7.30 9.44 -7.58
C PRO A 151 -6.05 10.19 -8.07
N LEU A 152 -5.00 9.46 -8.45
CA LEU A 152 -3.82 10.08 -9.05
C LEU A 152 -4.25 10.73 -10.37
N LYS A 153 -4.15 12.07 -10.44
CA LYS A 153 -4.59 12.84 -11.61
C LYS A 153 -3.82 12.49 -12.89
N GLU A 154 -2.66 11.86 -12.77
CA GLU A 154 -1.93 11.24 -13.87
C GLU A 154 -1.26 9.98 -13.29
N TYR A 155 -1.73 8.80 -13.67
CA TYR A 155 -1.16 7.55 -13.16
C TYR A 155 0.24 7.35 -13.74
N ASP A 156 1.26 7.33 -12.88
CA ASP A 156 2.59 6.82 -13.25
C ASP A 156 2.49 5.29 -13.43
N ARG A 157 2.29 4.85 -14.68
CA ARG A 157 2.13 3.43 -15.04
C ARG A 157 3.32 2.60 -14.60
N ASN A 158 4.54 3.13 -14.67
CA ASN A 158 5.73 2.38 -14.29
C ASN A 158 5.66 2.00 -12.81
N ARG A 159 5.22 2.94 -11.96
CA ARG A 159 5.02 2.67 -10.53
C ARG A 159 3.89 1.68 -10.29
N LEU A 160 2.76 1.85 -10.98
CA LEU A 160 1.63 0.95 -10.85
C LEU A 160 2.01 -0.49 -11.29
N GLU A 161 2.75 -0.64 -12.39
CA GLU A 161 3.26 -1.94 -12.83
C GLU A 161 4.25 -2.55 -11.84
N MET A 162 5.15 -1.76 -11.25
CA MET A 162 6.05 -2.24 -10.21
C MET A 162 5.28 -2.73 -8.98
N CYS A 163 4.29 -1.96 -8.53
CA CYS A 163 3.45 -2.34 -7.41
C CYS A 163 2.63 -3.58 -7.71
N ILE A 164 2.02 -3.66 -8.90
CA ILE A 164 1.29 -4.85 -9.35
C ILE A 164 2.24 -6.05 -9.38
N LYS A 165 3.42 -5.96 -10.00
CA LYS A 165 4.39 -7.07 -10.03
C LYS A 165 4.82 -7.54 -8.65
N LYS A 166 4.95 -6.62 -7.68
CA LYS A 166 5.35 -6.93 -6.31
C LYS A 166 4.20 -7.49 -5.46
N ALA A 167 3.00 -6.94 -5.64
CA ALA A 167 1.79 -7.34 -4.93
C ALA A 167 1.15 -8.59 -5.53
N LEU A 168 1.42 -8.91 -6.80
CA LEU A 168 1.07 -10.20 -7.37
C LEU A 168 1.77 -11.30 -6.56
N PRO A 169 1.07 -12.39 -6.20
CA PRO A 169 1.71 -13.51 -5.55
C PRO A 169 2.84 -14.02 -6.47
N THR A 170 4.09 -13.95 -5.98
CA THR A 170 5.19 -14.76 -6.51
C THR A 170 4.80 -16.21 -6.26
N GLU A 171 4.15 -16.82 -7.27
CA GLU A 171 3.83 -18.24 -7.34
C GLU A 171 2.97 -18.77 -6.18
N GLU A 172 1.65 -18.64 -6.31
CA GLU A 172 0.87 -19.89 -6.25
C GLU A 172 0.83 -20.44 -7.67
N PRO A 173 0.92 -21.77 -7.88
CA PRO A 173 0.97 -22.33 -9.22
C PRO A 173 -0.33 -21.93 -9.91
N VAL A 174 -0.23 -20.98 -10.84
CA VAL A 174 -1.17 -20.92 -11.95
C VAL A 174 -1.02 -22.29 -12.59
N ARG A 175 -1.93 -23.22 -12.27
CA ARG A 175 -2.10 -24.43 -13.06
C ARG A 175 -2.36 -23.91 -14.46
N THR A 176 -1.32 -23.95 -15.28
CA THR A 176 -1.39 -23.62 -16.70
C THR A 176 -2.42 -24.57 -17.28
N PHE A 177 -3.66 -24.08 -17.45
CA PHE A 177 -4.64 -24.79 -18.24
C PHE A 177 -4.10 -24.78 -19.67
N LYS A 178 -3.45 -25.88 -20.06
CA LYS A 178 -3.25 -26.19 -21.47
C LYS A 178 -4.64 -26.30 -22.08
N LEU A 179 -5.02 -25.31 -22.87
CA LEU A 179 -6.13 -25.45 -23.80
C LEU A 179 -5.67 -26.46 -24.85
N HIS A 180 -6.16 -27.70 -24.73
CA HIS A 180 -6.18 -28.62 -25.85
C HIS A 180 -7.29 -28.15 -26.79
N PHE A 181 -6.90 -27.57 -27.91
CA PHE A 181 -7.72 -27.53 -29.12
C PHE A 181 -7.70 -28.90 -29.79
#